data_AF-A0AAW9U1G4-F1
#
_entry.id   AF-A0AAW9U1G4-F1
#
_cell.length_a   1.000
_cell.length_b   1.000
_cell.length_c   1.000
_cell.angle_alpha   90.00
_cell.angle_beta   90.00
_cell.angle_gamma   90.00
#
_symmetry.space_group_name_H-M   'P 1'
#
loop_
_entity.id
_entity.type
_entity.pdbx_description
1 polymer ?
#
loop_
_entity_poly.entity_id
_entity_poly.type
_entity_poly.pdbx_seq_one_letter_code
_entity_poly.pdbx_strand_id
1 'polypeptide(L)' 'MNIYEVMRSKGLHFGSHIVIAKNEENAKRLVADMLNETQTAIFYKPSEFVVSGPIDPDNYFEETVIA' A
#
# COMPACT_ATOMS: atom_id res chain seq x y z
N MET A 1 -1.09 -2.10 -15.10
CA MET A 1 -1.48 -1.68 -13.74
C MET A 1 -1.66 -2.96 -12.96
N ASN A 2 -1.23 -3.00 -11.71
CA ASN A 2 -1.31 -4.19 -10.86
C ASN A 2 -1.84 -3.81 -9.48
N ILE A 3 -2.32 -4.80 -8.75
CA ILE A 3 -2.71 -4.66 -7.35
C ILE A 3 -1.45 -4.78 -6.50
N TYR A 4 -1.29 -3.92 -5.51
CA TYR A 4 -0.16 -3.90 -4.59
C TYR A 4 -0.69 -3.78 -3.16
N GLU A 5 -0.09 -4.52 -2.25
CA GLU A 5 -0.26 -4.30 -0.82
C GLU A 5 0.88 -3.42 -0.31
N VAL A 6 0.55 -2.33 0.37
CA VAL A 6 1.52 -1.36 0.86
C VAL A 6 1.40 -1.27 2.38
N MET A 7 2.52 -1.38 3.08
CA MET A 7 2.56 -1.29 4.54
C MET A 7 3.73 -0.43 5.00
N ARG A 8 3.64 0.17 6.19
CA ARG A 8 4.77 0.90 6.75
C ARG A 8 5.91 -0.05 7.08
N SER A 9 7.13 0.37 6.74
CA SER A 9 8.36 -0.36 7.05
C SER A 9 8.65 -0.45 8.55
N LYS A 10 8.23 0.55 9.33
CA LYS A 10 8.46 0.69 10.78
C LYS A 10 7.36 1.52 11.44
N GLY A 11 7.11 1.29 12.73
CA GLY A 11 6.18 2.06 13.57
C GLY A 11 4.88 1.33 13.91
N LEU A 12 3.89 2.05 14.46
CA LEU A 12 2.55 1.50 14.71
C LEU A 12 1.98 0.95 13.40
N HIS A 13 1.59 -0.33 13.41
CA HIS A 13 0.96 -0.98 12.27
C HIS A 13 -0.39 -0.30 11.98
N PHE A 14 -0.43 0.55 10.95
CA PHE A 14 -1.67 1.17 10.47
C PHE A 14 -2.48 0.23 9.55
N GLY A 15 -2.26 -1.09 9.65
CA GLY A 15 -2.71 -2.05 8.65
C GLY A 15 -1.90 -1.94 7.35
N SER A 16 -2.20 -2.82 6.40
CA SER A 16 -1.76 -2.69 5.02
C SER A 16 -2.85 -2.02 4.18
N HIS A 17 -2.46 -1.43 3.05
CA HIS A 17 -3.36 -0.80 2.11
C HIS A 17 -3.25 -1.47 0.75
N ILE A 18 -4.37 -1.95 0.22
CA ILE A 18 -4.45 -2.51 -1.13
C ILE A 18 -4.73 -1.39 -2.12
N VAL A 19 -3.85 -1.23 -3.12
CA VAL A 19 -3.93 -0.17 -4.13
C VAL A 19 -3.68 -0.70 -5.53
N ILE A 20 -4.26 -0.04 -6.54
CA ILE A 20 -4.00 -0.34 -7.95
C ILE A 20 -3.02 0.71 -8.49
N ALA A 21 -1.83 0.29 -8.93
CA ALA A 21 -0.79 1.21 -9.39
C ALA A 21 -0.07 0.71 -10.65
N LYS A 22 0.70 1.60 -11.29
CA LYS A 22 1.54 1.24 -12.45
C LYS A 22 2.81 0.48 -12.06
N ASN A 23 3.32 0.73 -10.86
CA ASN A 23 4.53 0.13 -10.28
C ASN A 23 4.53 0.35 -8.76
N GLU A 24 5.48 -0.27 -8.05
CA GLU A 24 5.61 -0.18 -6.60
C GLU A 24 5.83 1.25 -6.08
N GLU A 25 6.64 2.05 -6.79
CA GLU A 25 6.93 3.44 -6.37
C GLU A 25 5.67 4.29 -6.37
N ASN A 26 4.83 4.16 -7.39
CA ASN A 26 3.53 4.81 -7.44
C ASN A 26 2.58 4.28 -6.36
N ALA A 27 2.62 2.98 -6.04
CA ALA A 27 1.81 2.42 -4.95
C ALA A 27 2.16 3.06 -3.60
N LYS A 28 3.47 3.18 -3.28
CA LYS A 28 3.95 3.85 -2.06
C LYS A 28 3.53 5.31 -2.01
N ARG A 29 3.63 6.02 -3.15
CA ARG A 29 3.23 7.43 -3.23
C ARG A 29 1.74 7.63 -3.00
N LEU A 30 0.88 6.81 -3.61
CA LEU A 30 -0.57 6.87 -3.41
C LEU A 30 -0.95 6.74 -1.93
N VAL A 31 -0.35 5.79 -1.22
CA VAL A 31 -0.64 5.57 0.20
C VAL A 31 -0.08 6.70 1.07
N ALA A 32 1.12 7.19 0.78
CA ALA A 32 1.67 8.34 1.47
C ALA A 32 0.79 9.58 1.30
N ASP A 33 0.36 9.89 0.07
CA ASP A 33 -0.51 11.03 -0.25
C ASP A 33 -1.85 10.91 0.48
N MET A 34 -2.51 9.74 0.41
CA MET A 34 -3.78 9.47 1.10
C MET A 34 -3.68 9.68 2.63
N LEU A 35 -2.63 9.16 3.28
CA LEU A 35 -2.44 9.36 4.72
C LEU A 35 -2.13 10.83 5.07
N ASN A 36 -1.47 11.53 4.17
CA ASN A 36 -1.12 12.94 4.32
C ASN A 36 -2.30 13.91 4.10
N GLU A 37 -3.39 13.47 3.48
CA GLU A 37 -4.60 14.31 3.34
C GLU A 37 -5.21 14.66 4.71
N THR A 38 -5.09 13.76 5.69
CA THR A 38 -5.69 13.93 7.02
C THR A 38 -4.67 14.24 8.12
N GLN A 39 -3.39 13.96 7.87
CA GLN A 39 -2.30 14.18 8.82
C GLN A 39 -1.70 15.58 8.66
N THR A 40 -1.65 16.36 9.75
CA THR A 40 -1.21 17.76 9.74
C THR A 40 0.12 18.00 10.46
N ALA A 41 0.59 17.05 11.26
CA ALA A 41 1.78 17.22 12.10
C ALA A 41 3.05 16.61 11.49
N ILE A 42 2.97 15.37 10.99
CA ILE A 42 4.13 14.64 10.44
C ILE A 42 3.72 13.96 9.14
N PHE A 43 4.24 14.45 8.01
CA PHE A 43 3.95 13.88 6.70
C PHE A 43 4.74 12.60 6.45
N TYR A 44 4.05 11.58 5.96
CA TYR A 44 4.61 10.33 5.51
C TYR A 44 5.34 10.50 4.17
N LYS A 45 6.49 9.84 4.04
CA LYS A 45 7.27 9.77 2.80
C LYS A 45 7.13 8.39 2.16
N PRO A 46 7.12 8.28 0.83
CA PRO A 46 7.06 6.98 0.13
C PRO A 46 8.15 5.98 0.59
N SER A 47 9.34 6.48 0.94
CA SER A 47 10.46 5.66 1.45
C SER A 47 10.18 4.96 2.78
N GLU A 48 9.15 5.39 3.51
CA GLU A 48 8.74 4.75 4.77
C GLU A 48 7.86 3.53 4.55
N PHE A 49 7.49 3.21 3.32
CA PHE A 49 6.62 2.09 2.97
C PHE A 49 7.37 0.97 2.24
N VAL A 50 6.94 -0.25 2.52
CA VAL A 50 7.28 -1.46 1.77
C VAL A 50 6.04 -1.94 1.01
N VAL A 51 6.28 -2.65 -0.08
CA VAL A 51 5.24 -3.17 -0.94
C VAL A 51 5.39 -4.69 -0.99
N SER A 52 4.28 -5.39 -0.80
CA SER A 52 4.12 -6.81 -1.11
C SER A 52 3.32 -6.90 -2.42
N GLY A 53 3.85 -7.59 -3.41
CA GLY A 53 3.20 -7.76 -4.71
C GLY A 53 4.02 -7.26 -5.91
N PRO A 54 3.51 -7.45 -7.14
CA PRO A 54 2.09 -7.38 -7.47
C PRO A 54 1.27 -8.59 -7.00
N ILE A 55 0.10 -8.31 -6.43
CA ILE A 55 -0.93 -9.31 -6.12
C ILE A 55 -1.61 -9.67 -7.45
N ASP A 56 -1.54 -10.94 -7.80
CA ASP A 56 -2.23 -11.50 -8.95
C ASP A 56 -3.48 -12.25 -8.48
N PRO A 57 -4.69 -11.80 -8.85
CA PRO A 57 -5.94 -12.47 -8.49
C PRO A 57 -5.98 -13.94 -8.92
N ASP A 58 -5.31 -14.30 -10.02
CA ASP A 58 -5.31 -15.67 -10.55
C ASP A 58 -4.50 -16.65 -9.67
N ASN A 59 -3.73 -16.14 -8.69
CA ASN A 59 -3.03 -16.97 -7.71
C ASN A 59 -3.94 -17.45 -6.56
N TYR A 60 -5.19 -17.01 -6.50
CA TYR A 60 -6.16 -17.42 -5.48
C TYR A 60 -7.13 -18.45 -6.07
N PHE A 61 -7.14 -19.67 -5.50
CA PHE A 61 -7.98 -20.77 -5.99
C PHE A 61 -9.47 -20.61 -5.67
N GLU A 62 -9.80 -19.74 -4.72
CA GLU A 62 -11.17 -19.46 -4.26
C GLU A 62 -11.33 -17.96 -4.03
N GLU A 63 -12.58 -17.47 -4.05
CA GLU A 63 -12.87 -16.06 -3.76
C GLU A 63 -12.34 -15.68 -2.37
N THR A 64 -11.39 -14.73 -2.34
CA THR A 64 -10.62 -14.39 -1.14
C THR A 64 -10.83 -12.92 -0.75
N VAL A 65 -11.07 -12.66 0.53
CA VAL A 65 -11.08 -11.31 1.10
C VAL A 65 -9.67 -10.96 1.57
N ILE A 66 -9.13 -9.84 1.08
CA ILE A 66 -7.87 -9.26 1.57
C ILE A 66 -8.24 -8.13 2.53
N ALA A 67 -7.80 -8.25 3.78
CA ALA A 67 -8.11 -7.33 4.88
C ALA A 67 -6.88 -6.52 5.30
#